data_AF-A0A2K3MAB5-F1
#
_entry.id   AF-A0A2K3MAB5-F1
#
_cell.length_a   1.000
_cell.length_b   1.000
_cell.length_c   1.000
_cell.angle_alpha   90.00
_cell.angle_beta   90.00
_cell.angle_gamma   90.00
#
_symmetry.space_group_name_H-M   'P 1'
#
loop_
_entity.id
_entity.type
_entity.pdbx_description
1 polymer ?
#
loop_
_entity_poly.entity_id
_entity_poly.type
_entity_poly.pdbx_seq_one_letter_code
_entity_poly.pdbx_strand_id
1 'polypeptide(L)'
;MSIISWNCRGLGNLSAVPKFKFLLREGRGGGLALLWRSSLHCNITNFSSNHIDIEITDTHRGSWRLTGFYGYPGKQAVLDAGLSDVHMEGYPFTWFKSLGTPRAVEERLDRALANEDWFHMFPNAKLENLVAPASDHYPILLDRDPIVRLGRPHHKFKFENAWRLESELDEVVHRCWNNYSDKLIMPRLEACAEELSLWSRNHCHNLKKEIEECRKKLLQVREQGGENNANYVGALQKRMTHLLVQDDMFWRQRAKTHWYKDGDLNTRFFHASATSRKKVNRISFLEDANGLRITDNPGMCLVAKDYFNELFHKQNSVRDPVISVISTTILESDNEQLTAPFTKEEFKEALFSMQSDKCP
;
A
#
# COMPACT_ATOMS: atom_id res chain seq x y z
N MET A 1 -41.00 30.44 -6.66
CA MET A 1 -39.62 30.35 -7.18
C MET A 1 -38.75 31.25 -6.32
N SER A 2 -37.79 30.68 -5.58
CA SER A 2 -36.91 31.42 -4.66
C SER A 2 -35.50 31.47 -5.27
N ILE A 3 -35.01 32.68 -5.50
CA ILE A 3 -33.84 33.08 -6.32
C ILE A 3 -33.45 34.49 -5.84
N ILE A 4 -32.20 34.99 -5.90
CA ILE A 4 -31.06 34.68 -6.78
C ILE A 4 -29.73 34.91 -6.02
N SER A 5 -28.64 34.35 -6.56
CA SER A 5 -27.31 34.98 -6.67
C SER A 5 -26.22 34.61 -5.65
N TRP A 6 -24.98 34.57 -6.15
CA TRP A 6 -23.73 34.27 -5.44
C TRP A 6 -22.68 35.33 -5.83
N ASN A 7 -21.92 35.84 -4.86
CA ASN A 7 -21.08 37.05 -4.95
C ASN A 7 -21.85 38.38 -5.15
N CYS A 8 -22.43 38.89 -4.06
CA CYS A 8 -23.24 40.11 -4.04
C CYS A 8 -22.42 41.42 -3.91
N ARG A 9 -21.27 41.56 -4.59
CA ARG A 9 -20.70 42.89 -4.87
C ARG A 9 -21.56 43.59 -5.95
N GLY A 10 -22.70 44.18 -5.53
CA GLY A 10 -23.50 45.02 -6.43
C GLY A 10 -25.03 44.98 -6.29
N LEU A 11 -25.63 44.24 -5.34
CA LEU A 11 -27.10 44.14 -5.21
C LEU A 11 -27.84 45.43 -4.80
N GLY A 12 -27.13 46.55 -4.58
CA GLY A 12 -27.74 47.84 -4.28
C GLY A 12 -28.39 47.93 -2.88
N ASN A 13 -29.25 48.94 -2.72
CA ASN A 13 -29.99 49.21 -1.48
C ASN A 13 -31.07 48.13 -1.26
N LEU A 14 -31.42 47.83 0.00
CA LEU A 14 -32.55 46.97 0.39
C LEU A 14 -33.88 47.37 -0.29
N SER A 15 -34.05 48.65 -0.63
CA SER A 15 -35.17 49.16 -1.41
C SER A 15 -35.31 48.54 -2.81
N ALA A 16 -34.22 48.04 -3.40
CA ALA A 16 -34.20 47.55 -4.78
C ALA A 16 -34.82 46.15 -4.95
N VAL A 17 -34.79 45.31 -3.90
CA VAL A 17 -35.42 43.97 -3.95
C VAL A 17 -36.14 43.63 -2.62
N PRO A 18 -37.39 44.08 -2.45
CA PRO A 18 -38.15 43.93 -1.19
C PRO A 18 -38.42 42.48 -0.72
N LYS A 19 -38.16 41.49 -1.58
CA LYS A 19 -38.42 40.06 -1.29
C LYS A 19 -37.32 39.37 -0.45
N PHE A 20 -36.18 40.02 -0.20
CA PHE A 20 -35.05 39.44 0.54
C PHE A 20 -35.00 39.83 2.02
N LYS A 21 -36.13 39.74 2.73
CA LYS A 21 -36.28 40.21 4.12
C LYS A 21 -35.47 39.45 5.19
N PHE A 22 -34.82 38.34 4.82
CA PHE A 22 -34.12 37.44 5.76
C PHE A 22 -32.60 37.33 5.50
N LEU A 23 -32.01 38.23 4.71
CA LEU A 23 -30.55 38.31 4.58
C LEU A 23 -29.94 38.85 5.88
N LEU A 24 -29.35 37.96 6.68
CA LEU A 24 -28.49 38.32 7.81
C LEU A 24 -27.27 39.08 7.27
N ARG A 25 -27.24 40.40 7.48
CA ARG A 25 -26.17 41.28 7.03
C ARG A 25 -25.55 42.02 8.21
N GLU A 26 -24.48 41.46 8.77
CA GLU A 26 -23.63 42.17 9.70
C GLU A 26 -22.58 43.02 8.93
N GLY A 27 -22.89 44.30 8.77
CA GLY A 27 -21.93 45.31 8.31
C GLY A 27 -21.74 45.45 6.79
N ARG A 28 -20.52 45.81 6.40
CA ARG A 28 -20.12 46.16 5.01
C ARG A 28 -19.28 45.09 4.30
N GLY A 29 -18.89 44.02 5.01
CA GLY A 29 -18.28 42.83 4.42
C GLY A 29 -19.31 41.92 3.73
N GLY A 30 -18.83 40.95 2.96
CA GLY A 30 -19.69 39.89 2.41
C GLY A 30 -20.15 38.91 3.50
N GLY A 31 -21.16 38.09 3.19
CA GLY A 31 -21.73 37.10 4.11
C GLY A 31 -22.23 35.85 3.39
N LEU A 32 -22.61 34.85 4.17
CA LEU A 32 -23.09 33.54 3.71
C LEU A 32 -24.58 33.55 3.36
N ALA A 33 -24.94 32.84 2.30
CA ALA A 33 -26.34 32.58 1.92
C ALA A 33 -26.45 31.19 1.26
N LEU A 34 -27.51 30.44 1.61
CA LEU A 34 -27.79 29.10 1.10
C LEU A 34 -29.17 29.07 0.44
N LEU A 35 -29.30 28.39 -0.70
CA LEU A 35 -30.54 28.31 -1.48
C LEU A 35 -30.86 26.85 -1.83
N TRP A 36 -32.14 26.48 -1.76
CA TRP A 36 -32.64 25.16 -2.12
C TRP A 36 -33.96 25.24 -2.90
N ARG A 37 -34.34 24.13 -3.55
CA ARG A 37 -35.63 24.01 -4.25
C ARG A 37 -36.76 23.91 -3.22
N SER A 38 -37.92 24.52 -3.49
CA SER A 38 -39.11 24.41 -2.63
C SER A 38 -39.70 23.00 -2.52
N SER A 39 -39.22 22.06 -3.34
CA SER A 39 -39.52 20.62 -3.24
C SER A 39 -38.68 19.90 -2.17
N LEU A 40 -37.63 20.53 -1.64
CA LEU A 40 -36.82 20.02 -0.54
C LEU A 40 -37.30 20.69 0.75
N HIS A 41 -37.58 19.89 1.78
CA HIS A 41 -37.85 20.40 3.11
C HIS A 41 -36.53 20.53 3.85
N CYS A 42 -36.12 21.76 4.19
CA CYS A 42 -34.81 22.01 4.78
C CYS A 42 -34.94 22.83 6.06
N ASN A 43 -34.19 22.43 7.08
CA ASN A 43 -34.17 23.02 8.42
C ASN A 43 -32.74 23.43 8.78
N ILE A 44 -32.49 24.72 9.03
CA ILE A 44 -31.15 25.22 9.38
C ILE A 44 -30.86 24.80 10.83
N THR A 45 -29.83 23.97 11.01
CA THR A 45 -29.45 23.36 12.29
C THR A 45 -28.44 24.22 13.04
N ASN A 46 -27.47 24.80 12.34
CA ASN A 46 -26.52 25.76 12.92
C ASN A 46 -25.99 26.74 11.85
N PHE A 47 -25.48 27.90 12.25
CA PHE A 47 -24.76 28.81 11.36
C PHE A 47 -23.82 29.76 12.13
N SER A 48 -22.78 30.24 11.45
CA SER A 48 -21.96 31.37 11.88
C SER A 48 -21.53 32.21 10.67
N SER A 49 -20.70 33.23 10.87
CA SER A 49 -20.12 34.01 9.77
C SER A 49 -19.29 33.17 8.78
N ASN A 50 -18.85 31.98 9.20
CA ASN A 50 -17.96 31.10 8.43
C ASN A 50 -18.58 29.73 8.07
N HIS A 51 -19.80 29.42 8.51
CA HIS A 51 -20.50 28.19 8.07
C HIS A 51 -22.02 28.33 8.08
N ILE A 52 -22.71 27.53 7.26
CA ILE A 52 -24.14 27.22 7.40
C ILE A 52 -24.27 25.70 7.41
N ASP A 53 -25.03 25.18 8.36
CA ASP A 53 -25.36 23.78 8.50
C ASP A 53 -26.88 23.59 8.40
N ILE A 54 -27.31 22.63 7.58
CA ILE A 54 -28.72 22.41 7.26
C ILE A 54 -29.05 20.92 7.18
N GLU A 55 -30.17 20.53 7.75
CA GLU A 55 -30.79 19.22 7.54
C GLU A 55 -31.77 19.33 6.36
N ILE A 56 -31.70 18.38 5.43
CA ILE A 56 -32.46 18.36 4.18
C ILE A 56 -33.19 17.02 4.08
N THR A 57 -34.52 17.06 4.11
CA THR A 57 -35.39 15.92 3.84
C THR A 57 -35.75 15.90 2.36
N ASP A 58 -35.24 14.90 1.64
CA ASP A 58 -35.50 14.62 0.23
C ASP A 58 -36.35 13.35 0.10
N THR A 59 -37.42 13.39 -0.69
CA THR A 59 -38.39 12.29 -0.83
C THR A 59 -37.83 11.02 -1.48
N HIS A 60 -36.65 11.09 -2.12
CA HIS A 60 -35.98 9.97 -2.76
C HIS A 60 -34.72 9.52 -2.02
N ARG A 61 -34.04 10.44 -1.32
CA ARG A 61 -32.77 10.17 -0.62
C ARG A 61 -32.90 10.06 0.90
N GLY A 62 -34.07 10.35 1.46
CA GLY A 62 -34.29 10.46 2.90
C GLY A 62 -33.77 11.78 3.46
N SER A 63 -33.57 11.83 4.78
CA SER A 63 -32.97 12.99 5.45
C SER A 63 -31.45 12.90 5.44
N TRP A 64 -30.78 14.00 5.05
CA TRP A 64 -29.33 14.13 5.01
C TRP A 64 -28.91 15.54 5.41
N ARG A 65 -27.67 15.68 5.92
CA ARG A 65 -27.14 16.96 6.42
C ARG A 65 -26.13 17.55 5.44
N LEU A 66 -26.15 18.86 5.28
CA LEU A 66 -25.23 19.62 4.44
C LEU A 66 -24.61 20.75 5.26
N THR A 67 -23.29 20.72 5.41
CA THR A 67 -22.52 21.79 6.03
C THR A 67 -21.69 22.50 4.96
N GLY A 68 -21.92 23.80 4.75
CA GLY A 68 -21.14 24.64 3.86
C GLY A 68 -20.26 25.61 4.64
N PHE A 69 -18.97 25.70 4.30
CA PHE A 69 -18.01 26.59 4.93
C PHE A 69 -17.63 27.78 4.03
N TYR A 70 -17.25 28.90 4.63
CA TYR A 70 -16.79 30.12 3.94
C TYR A 70 -15.43 30.58 4.48
N GLY A 71 -14.55 30.99 3.57
CA GLY A 71 -13.12 31.18 3.89
C GLY A 71 -12.41 29.85 4.12
N TYR A 72 -11.23 29.89 4.74
CA TYR A 72 -10.54 28.69 5.20
C TYR A 72 -11.26 28.16 6.46
N PRO A 73 -11.81 26.92 6.48
CA PRO A 73 -12.48 26.37 7.65
C PRO A 73 -11.45 25.99 8.72
N GLY A 74 -11.03 27.01 9.48
CA GLY A 74 -10.24 26.85 10.69
C GLY A 74 -10.99 25.99 11.72
N LYS A 75 -10.24 25.46 12.70
CA LYS A 75 -10.76 24.47 13.68
C LYS A 75 -12.09 24.88 14.32
N GLN A 76 -12.29 26.17 14.62
CA GLN A 76 -13.50 26.65 15.27
C GLN A 76 -14.76 26.38 14.46
N ALA A 77 -14.82 26.75 13.17
CA ALA A 77 -16.03 26.58 12.37
C ALA A 77 -16.42 25.09 12.20
N VAL A 78 -15.43 24.21 12.13
CA VAL A 78 -15.64 22.75 12.06
C VAL A 78 -16.22 22.21 13.36
N LEU A 79 -15.70 22.66 14.51
CA LEU A 79 -16.23 22.32 15.83
C LEU A 79 -17.64 22.89 16.06
N ASP A 80 -17.90 24.14 15.64
CA ASP A 80 -19.22 24.76 15.73
C ASP A 80 -20.27 23.94 14.97
N ALA A 81 -19.91 23.35 13.82
CA ALA A 81 -20.78 22.46 13.05
C ALA A 81 -21.02 21.07 13.69
N GLY A 82 -20.42 20.78 14.86
CA GLY A 82 -20.48 19.46 15.49
C GLY A 82 -19.64 18.39 14.78
N LEU A 83 -18.61 18.83 14.04
CA LEU A 83 -17.71 17.96 13.27
C LEU A 83 -16.29 18.00 13.83
N SER A 84 -15.49 16.99 13.48
CA SER A 84 -14.06 16.92 13.76
C SER A 84 -13.33 16.19 12.64
N ASP A 85 -12.05 16.51 12.43
CA ASP A 85 -11.21 15.82 11.45
C ASP A 85 -11.04 14.33 11.82
N VAL A 86 -11.25 13.45 10.84
CA VAL A 86 -10.74 12.08 10.94
C VAL A 86 -9.21 12.15 10.96
N HIS A 87 -8.58 11.43 11.89
CA HIS A 87 -7.12 11.42 12.05
C HIS A 87 -6.44 11.01 10.73
N MET A 88 -5.39 11.74 10.33
CA MET A 88 -4.60 11.42 9.15
C MET A 88 -3.24 10.89 9.58
N GLU A 89 -2.93 9.66 9.18
CA GLU A 89 -1.69 8.98 9.52
C GLU A 89 -0.66 9.18 8.40
N GLY A 90 0.59 9.47 8.77
CA GLY A 90 1.70 9.65 7.84
C GLY A 90 1.74 11.05 7.22
N TYR A 91 1.79 11.13 5.89
CA TYR A 91 2.11 12.36 5.17
C TYR A 91 0.89 13.31 5.10
N PRO A 92 0.97 14.57 5.58
CA PRO A 92 -0.23 15.35 5.88
C PRO A 92 -0.76 16.23 4.75
N PHE A 93 0.00 16.45 3.67
CA PHE A 93 -0.39 17.35 2.57
C PHE A 93 -1.11 16.57 1.47
N THR A 94 -2.24 17.08 0.98
CA THR A 94 -3.09 16.40 -0.02
C THR A 94 -3.02 17.05 -1.39
N TRP A 95 -2.28 18.14 -1.52
CA TRP A 95 -2.04 18.83 -2.79
C TRP A 95 -0.60 19.35 -2.84
N PHE A 96 -0.02 19.40 -4.04
CA PHE A 96 1.30 19.96 -4.30
C PHE A 96 1.35 20.82 -5.57
N LYS A 97 2.31 21.73 -5.62
CA LYS A 97 2.65 22.51 -6.80
C LYS A 97 4.15 22.63 -6.96
N SER A 98 4.61 22.48 -8.21
CA SER A 98 6.03 22.62 -8.59
C SER A 98 6.99 21.75 -7.74
N LEU A 99 6.51 20.56 -7.34
CA LEU A 99 7.26 19.56 -6.60
C LEU A 99 8.59 19.22 -7.31
N GLY A 100 9.67 19.17 -6.54
CA GLY A 100 11.03 18.98 -7.09
C GLY A 100 11.74 20.26 -7.54
N THR A 101 11.13 21.45 -7.37
CA THR A 101 11.78 22.75 -7.65
C THR A 101 11.98 23.58 -6.36
N PRO A 102 12.80 24.64 -6.35
CA PRO A 102 12.91 25.58 -5.22
C PRO A 102 11.62 26.35 -4.90
N ARG A 103 10.57 26.23 -5.74
CA ARG A 103 9.24 26.83 -5.55
C ARG A 103 8.19 25.77 -5.22
N ALA A 104 8.60 24.60 -4.73
CA ALA A 104 7.67 23.57 -4.28
C ALA A 104 6.81 24.10 -3.12
N VAL A 105 5.50 23.94 -3.24
CA VAL A 105 4.50 24.27 -2.21
C VAL A 105 3.58 23.06 -2.06
N GLU A 106 3.26 22.69 -0.83
CA GLU A 106 2.36 21.57 -0.52
C GLU A 106 1.34 22.04 0.53
N GLU A 107 0.07 21.72 0.31
CA GLU A 107 -1.05 22.16 1.16
C GLU A 107 -1.98 20.98 1.47
N ARG A 108 -2.70 21.07 2.60
CA ARG A 108 -3.77 20.12 2.97
C ARG A 108 -5.11 20.74 2.63
N LEU A 109 -5.60 20.45 1.42
CA LEU A 109 -6.87 20.94 0.90
C LEU A 109 -8.02 19.96 1.13
N ASP A 110 -7.71 18.66 1.15
CA ASP A 110 -8.66 17.57 1.23
C ASP A 110 -8.72 17.03 2.68
N ARG A 111 -9.94 16.91 3.21
CA ARG A 111 -10.22 16.51 4.60
C ARG A 111 -11.45 15.62 4.63
N ALA A 112 -11.47 14.63 5.52
CA ALA A 112 -12.70 13.97 5.93
C ALA A 112 -13.07 14.47 7.33
N LEU A 113 -14.33 14.86 7.48
CA LEU A 113 -14.90 15.33 8.74
C LEU A 113 -16.02 14.38 9.17
N ALA A 114 -16.13 14.12 10.46
CA ALA A 114 -17.14 13.23 11.04
C ALA A 114 -17.68 13.81 12.35
N ASN A 115 -18.87 13.37 12.77
CA ASN A 115 -19.48 13.73 14.05
C ASN A 115 -19.15 12.66 15.13
N GLU A 116 -19.49 12.95 16.38
CA GLU A 116 -19.22 12.09 17.54
C GLU A 116 -19.83 10.67 17.39
N ASP A 117 -21.08 10.55 16.93
CA ASP A 117 -21.72 9.25 16.66
C ASP A 117 -20.92 8.37 15.70
N TRP A 118 -20.35 8.97 14.65
CA TRP A 118 -19.54 8.26 13.67
C TRP A 118 -18.21 7.81 14.25
N PHE A 119 -17.57 8.62 15.10
CA PHE A 119 -16.38 8.21 15.83
C PHE A 119 -16.68 7.11 16.87
N HIS A 120 -17.88 7.08 17.46
CA HIS A 120 -18.30 5.95 18.31
C HIS A 120 -18.49 4.65 17.52
N MET A 121 -19.00 4.71 16.28
CA MET A 121 -19.08 3.53 15.39
C MET A 121 -17.71 3.07 14.87
N PHE A 122 -16.79 4.01 14.62
CA PHE A 122 -15.49 3.74 14.00
C PHE A 122 -14.33 4.39 14.79
N PRO A 123 -14.08 3.95 16.05
CA PRO A 123 -13.16 4.63 16.97
C PRO A 123 -11.69 4.60 16.54
N ASN A 124 -11.33 3.66 15.66
CA ASN A 124 -9.98 3.51 15.12
C ASN A 124 -9.81 4.14 13.73
N ALA A 125 -10.85 4.76 13.15
CA ALA A 125 -10.82 5.20 11.76
C ALA A 125 -9.74 6.25 11.48
N LYS A 126 -9.14 6.15 10.28
CA LYS A 126 -8.04 7.01 9.86
C LYS A 126 -8.05 7.28 8.37
N LEU A 127 -7.37 8.36 7.98
CA LEU A 127 -7.02 8.70 6.62
C LEU A 127 -5.58 8.27 6.34
N GLU A 128 -5.36 7.47 5.30
CA GLU A 128 -4.04 7.23 4.71
C GLU A 128 -3.91 8.08 3.44
N ASN A 129 -2.76 8.73 3.26
CA ASN A 129 -2.48 9.56 2.10
C ASN A 129 -1.71 8.77 1.04
N LEU A 130 -2.26 8.67 -0.17
CA LEU A 130 -1.73 7.83 -1.25
C LEU A 130 -1.01 8.67 -2.33
N VAL A 131 0.08 8.13 -2.87
CA VAL A 131 0.84 8.79 -3.94
C VAL A 131 0.14 8.59 -5.30
N ALA A 132 -0.35 9.67 -5.91
CA ALA A 132 -0.81 9.68 -7.30
C ALA A 132 0.33 10.10 -8.26
N PRO A 133 0.53 9.40 -9.40
CA PRO A 133 1.60 9.72 -10.35
C PRO A 133 1.21 10.75 -11.41
N ALA A 134 -0.04 11.22 -11.44
CA ALA A 134 -0.61 12.00 -12.55
C ALA A 134 -1.65 13.06 -12.12
N SER A 135 -1.65 13.44 -10.84
CA SER A 135 -2.45 14.55 -10.31
C SER A 135 -1.58 15.38 -9.37
N ASP A 136 -1.90 16.66 -9.27
CA ASP A 136 -1.41 17.59 -8.25
C ASP A 136 -2.06 17.36 -6.87
N HIS A 137 -3.14 16.57 -6.80
CA HIS A 137 -3.70 16.05 -5.55
C HIS A 137 -3.20 14.64 -5.23
N TYR A 138 -2.98 14.38 -3.95
CA TYR A 138 -2.74 13.06 -3.37
C TYR A 138 -4.07 12.47 -2.86
N PRO A 139 -4.52 11.29 -3.36
CA PRO A 139 -5.78 10.68 -2.92
C PRO A 139 -5.76 10.29 -1.44
N ILE A 140 -6.78 10.72 -0.70
CA ILE A 140 -7.01 10.30 0.69
C ILE A 140 -7.88 9.03 0.74
N LEU A 141 -7.40 8.00 1.44
CA LEU A 141 -8.12 6.75 1.68
C LEU A 141 -8.65 6.75 3.11
N LEU A 142 -9.98 6.65 3.28
CA LEU A 142 -10.61 6.42 4.57
C LEU A 142 -10.62 4.93 4.91
N ASP A 143 -9.78 4.52 5.87
CA ASP A 143 -9.85 3.22 6.52
C ASP A 143 -10.71 3.34 7.78
N ARG A 144 -11.85 2.63 7.80
CA ARG A 144 -12.86 2.72 8.87
C ARG A 144 -12.60 1.75 10.02
N ASP A 145 -11.87 0.67 9.74
CA ASP A 145 -11.53 -0.35 10.73
C ASP A 145 -10.12 -0.88 10.41
N PRO A 146 -9.09 -0.04 10.67
CA PRO A 146 -7.73 -0.45 10.41
C PRO A 146 -7.33 -1.55 11.37
N ILE A 147 -7.19 -2.77 10.83
CA ILE A 147 -6.71 -3.95 11.56
C ILE A 147 -5.44 -3.56 12.33
N VAL A 148 -5.58 -3.44 13.66
CA VAL A 148 -4.46 -3.12 14.55
C VAL A 148 -3.48 -4.29 14.45
N ARG A 149 -2.38 -4.06 13.73
CA ARG A 149 -1.27 -5.02 13.65
C ARG A 149 -0.55 -5.00 15.00
N LEU A 150 -1.06 -5.77 15.95
CA LEU A 150 -0.40 -6.05 17.21
C LEU A 150 0.93 -6.74 16.92
N GLY A 151 2.01 -5.95 17.03
CA GLY A 151 3.38 -6.36 16.75
C GLY A 151 3.96 -5.74 15.47
N ARG A 152 5.25 -5.39 15.53
CA ARG A 152 6.06 -5.20 14.31
C ARG A 152 5.92 -6.50 13.49
N PRO A 153 5.63 -6.44 12.18
CA PRO A 153 5.60 -7.65 11.37
C PRO A 153 6.97 -8.32 11.48
N HIS A 154 6.99 -9.56 11.98
CA HIS A 154 8.22 -10.35 12.05
C HIS A 154 8.70 -10.51 10.61
N HIS A 155 9.74 -9.76 10.23
CA HIS A 155 10.11 -9.60 8.84
C HIS A 155 10.86 -10.85 8.40
N LYS A 156 10.11 -11.90 8.06
CA LYS A 156 10.66 -13.17 7.57
C LYS A 156 11.63 -12.86 6.44
N PHE A 157 12.85 -13.37 6.56
CA PHE A 157 13.90 -13.19 5.56
C PHE A 157 13.39 -13.61 4.18
N LYS A 158 13.72 -12.82 3.17
CA LYS A 158 13.46 -13.10 1.77
C LYS A 158 14.68 -12.64 0.99
N PHE A 159 15.24 -13.55 0.20
CA PHE A 159 16.31 -13.22 -0.72
C PHE A 159 15.76 -12.44 -1.91
N GLU A 160 16.31 -11.25 -2.18
CA GLU A 160 15.96 -10.44 -3.35
C GLU A 160 16.95 -10.74 -4.48
N ASN A 161 16.46 -11.10 -5.66
CA ASN A 161 17.34 -11.48 -6.78
C ASN A 161 18.27 -10.34 -7.23
N ALA A 162 17.86 -9.08 -7.01
CA ALA A 162 18.65 -7.89 -7.30
C ALA A 162 19.97 -7.82 -6.49
N TRP A 163 20.05 -8.50 -5.34
CA TRP A 163 21.28 -8.57 -4.54
C TRP A 163 22.43 -9.26 -5.27
N ARG A 164 22.14 -10.16 -6.24
CA ARG A 164 23.16 -10.84 -7.06
C ARG A 164 23.95 -9.90 -7.98
N LEU A 165 23.55 -8.62 -8.08
CA LEU A 165 24.27 -7.60 -8.83
C LEU A 165 25.29 -6.86 -7.96
N GLU A 166 25.20 -6.96 -6.64
CA GLU A 166 26.15 -6.32 -5.71
C GLU A 166 27.40 -7.20 -5.54
N SER A 167 28.58 -6.62 -5.78
CA SER A 167 29.85 -7.36 -5.73
C SER A 167 30.23 -7.87 -4.34
N GLU A 168 29.64 -7.32 -3.28
CA GLU A 168 29.88 -7.74 -1.89
C GLU A 168 29.08 -8.99 -1.48
N LEU A 169 28.04 -9.39 -2.24
CA LEU A 169 27.13 -10.44 -1.81
C LEU A 169 27.87 -11.77 -1.54
N ASP A 170 28.76 -12.16 -2.45
CA ASP A 170 29.51 -13.42 -2.34
C ASP A 170 30.44 -13.41 -1.12
N GLU A 171 31.07 -12.28 -0.81
CA GLU A 171 31.90 -12.13 0.39
C GLU A 171 31.05 -12.27 1.66
N VAL A 172 29.91 -11.58 1.72
CA VAL A 172 28.97 -11.67 2.87
C VAL A 172 28.53 -13.11 3.07
N VAL A 173 28.07 -13.80 2.01
CA VAL A 173 27.63 -15.20 2.08
C VAL A 173 28.76 -16.13 2.50
N HIS A 174 29.96 -16.02 1.92
CA HIS A 174 31.11 -16.85 2.30
C HIS A 174 31.53 -16.63 3.75
N ARG A 175 31.58 -15.37 4.21
CA ARG A 175 31.93 -15.02 5.59
C ARG A 175 30.91 -15.60 6.57
N CYS A 176 29.61 -15.39 6.33
CA CYS A 176 28.53 -15.99 7.11
C CYS A 176 28.68 -17.51 7.19
N TRP A 177 28.88 -18.15 6.03
CA TRP A 177 28.90 -19.61 5.93
C TRP A 177 30.08 -20.23 6.68
N ASN A 178 31.25 -19.58 6.67
CA ASN A 178 32.45 -20.08 7.33
C ASN A 178 32.48 -19.79 8.84
N ASN A 179 31.93 -18.65 9.28
CA ASN A 179 31.85 -18.26 10.69
C ASN A 179 31.03 -19.22 11.57
N TYR A 180 30.15 -20.02 10.96
CA TYR A 180 29.31 -21.02 11.62
C TYR A 180 29.59 -22.44 11.11
N SER A 181 30.83 -22.71 10.71
CA SER A 181 31.25 -24.00 10.12
C SER A 181 31.08 -25.22 11.05
N ASP A 182 31.02 -24.99 12.36
CA ASP A 182 30.78 -25.95 13.43
C ASP A 182 29.29 -26.30 13.64
N LYS A 183 28.36 -25.52 13.11
CA LYS A 183 26.91 -25.70 13.31
C LYS A 183 26.25 -26.59 12.26
N LEU A 184 25.12 -27.19 12.64
CA LEU A 184 24.18 -27.82 11.71
C LEU A 184 23.63 -26.80 10.70
N ILE A 185 23.15 -27.29 9.56
CA ILE A 185 22.76 -26.46 8.41
C ILE A 185 21.64 -25.44 8.72
N MET A 186 20.67 -25.79 9.57
CA MET A 186 19.56 -24.89 9.91
C MET A 186 20.03 -23.62 10.66
N PRO A 187 20.76 -23.71 11.79
CA PRO A 187 21.38 -22.53 12.42
C PRO A 187 22.30 -21.71 11.51
N ARG A 188 22.97 -22.33 10.52
CA ARG A 188 23.81 -21.62 9.54
C ARG A 188 22.98 -20.80 8.57
N LEU A 189 21.87 -21.35 8.09
CA LEU A 189 20.91 -20.65 7.23
C LEU A 189 20.24 -19.49 7.96
N GLU A 190 19.87 -19.69 9.23
CA GLU A 190 19.27 -18.64 10.08
C GLU A 190 20.24 -17.47 10.30
N ALA A 191 21.49 -17.74 10.70
CA ALA A 191 22.48 -16.68 10.91
C ALA A 191 22.85 -15.95 9.60
N CYS A 192 22.97 -16.67 8.48
CA CYS A 192 23.18 -16.07 7.16
C CYS A 192 22.01 -15.18 6.74
N ALA A 193 20.76 -15.60 7.02
CA ALA A 193 19.56 -14.80 6.80
C ALA A 193 19.52 -13.52 7.63
N GLU A 194 20.03 -13.54 8.87
CA GLU A 194 20.16 -12.35 9.72
C GLU A 194 21.24 -11.38 9.23
N GLU A 195 22.45 -11.86 8.92
CA GLU A 195 23.53 -11.02 8.36
C GLU A 195 23.12 -10.41 7.01
N LEU A 196 22.52 -11.19 6.09
CA LEU A 196 21.99 -10.66 4.82
C LEU A 196 20.84 -9.65 5.03
N SER A 197 20.00 -9.84 6.05
CA SER A 197 18.97 -8.86 6.44
C SER A 197 19.56 -7.56 6.97
N LEU A 198 20.72 -7.60 7.62
CA LEU A 198 21.43 -6.42 8.11
C LEU A 198 22.19 -5.71 6.98
N TRP A 199 22.94 -6.46 6.18
CA TRP A 199 23.67 -5.94 5.01
C TRP A 199 22.71 -5.27 4.02
N SER A 200 21.62 -5.94 3.62
CA SER A 200 20.67 -5.38 2.66
C SER A 200 19.95 -4.11 3.16
N ARG A 201 19.74 -3.95 4.48
CA ARG A 201 19.21 -2.70 5.04
C ARG A 201 20.15 -1.51 4.88
N ASN A 202 21.46 -1.75 4.90
CA ASN A 202 22.49 -0.72 4.83
C ASN A 202 22.99 -0.47 3.40
N HIS A 203 22.98 -1.50 2.54
CA HIS A 203 23.51 -1.43 1.18
C HIS A 203 22.41 -1.29 0.11
N CYS A 204 21.30 -2.00 0.25
CA CYS A 204 20.19 -1.97 -0.72
C CYS A 204 19.14 -0.94 -0.28
N HIS A 205 19.55 0.32 -0.21
CA HIS A 205 18.65 1.43 0.07
C HIS A 205 17.64 1.66 -1.07
N ASN A 206 16.70 2.60 -0.84
CA ASN A 206 15.53 2.84 -1.69
C ASN A 206 15.92 3.13 -3.15
N LEU A 207 15.94 2.09 -4.00
CA LEU A 207 16.36 2.14 -5.41
C LEU A 207 15.74 3.33 -6.18
N LYS A 208 14.45 3.62 -5.95
CA LYS A 208 13.75 4.74 -6.58
C LYS A 208 14.38 6.10 -6.25
N LYS A 209 14.86 6.28 -5.02
CA LYS A 209 15.54 7.52 -4.59
C LYS A 209 16.88 7.67 -5.32
N GLU A 210 17.69 6.60 -5.39
CA GLU A 210 18.99 6.63 -6.08
C GLU A 210 18.85 6.83 -7.59
N ILE A 211 17.89 6.15 -8.23
CA ILE A 211 17.52 6.34 -9.64
C ILE A 211 17.18 7.81 -9.90
N GLU A 212 16.40 8.43 -9.01
CA GLU A 212 15.99 9.83 -9.15
C GLU A 212 17.13 10.82 -8.85
N GLU A 213 18.03 10.52 -7.92
CA GLU A 213 19.26 11.29 -7.70
C GLU A 213 20.22 11.21 -8.90
N CYS A 214 20.38 10.03 -9.51
CA CYS A 214 21.17 9.87 -10.74
C CYS A 214 20.57 10.67 -11.90
N ARG A 215 19.24 10.66 -12.08
CA ARG A 215 18.55 11.51 -13.07
C ARG A 215 18.81 12.99 -12.85
N LYS A 216 18.65 13.49 -11.61
CA LYS A 216 18.89 14.89 -11.26
C LYS A 216 20.33 15.32 -11.55
N LYS A 217 21.31 14.49 -11.17
CA LYS A 217 22.74 14.75 -11.45
C LYS A 217 23.03 14.77 -12.97
N LEU A 218 22.45 13.86 -13.75
CA LEU A 218 22.58 13.85 -15.21
C LEU A 218 21.94 15.08 -15.88
N LEU A 219 20.78 15.54 -15.41
CA LEU A 219 20.15 16.77 -15.88
C LEU A 219 21.01 18.01 -15.57
N GLN A 220 21.52 18.12 -14.34
CA GLN A 220 22.36 19.24 -13.92
C GLN A 220 23.64 19.36 -14.78
N VAL A 221 24.32 18.25 -15.08
CA VAL A 221 25.52 18.27 -15.93
C VAL A 221 25.19 18.64 -17.38
N ARG A 222 24.00 18.29 -17.87
CA ARG A 222 23.51 18.69 -19.21
C ARG A 222 23.26 20.19 -19.29
N GLU A 223 22.70 20.79 -18.24
CA GLU A 223 22.39 22.23 -18.17
C GLU A 223 23.63 23.11 -18.01
N GLN A 224 24.71 22.60 -17.40
CA GLN A 224 25.91 23.37 -17.07
C GLN A 224 26.99 23.43 -18.18
N GLY A 225 26.77 22.81 -19.35
CA GLY A 225 27.76 22.77 -20.44
C GLY A 225 28.86 21.72 -20.19
N GLY A 226 28.63 20.49 -20.69
CA GLY A 226 29.32 19.28 -20.22
C GLY A 226 30.78 19.03 -20.66
N GLU A 227 31.52 20.02 -21.13
CA GLU A 227 32.81 19.79 -21.83
C GLU A 227 33.93 19.21 -20.95
N ASN A 228 33.89 19.38 -19.62
CA ASN A 228 34.90 18.85 -18.68
C ASN A 228 34.43 17.65 -17.82
N ASN A 229 33.23 17.09 -18.07
CA ASN A 229 32.60 16.12 -17.16
C ASN A 229 32.37 14.71 -17.77
N ALA A 230 32.98 14.37 -18.91
CA ALA A 230 32.72 13.10 -19.61
C ALA A 230 32.84 11.84 -18.71
N ASN A 231 33.89 11.75 -17.88
CA ASN A 231 34.09 10.63 -16.94
C ASN A 231 32.99 10.58 -15.86
N TYR A 232 32.53 11.73 -15.37
CA TYR A 232 31.47 11.82 -14.37
C TYR A 232 30.10 11.46 -14.97
N VAL A 233 29.81 11.91 -16.19
CA VAL A 233 28.60 11.50 -16.94
C VAL A 233 28.60 10.00 -17.20
N GLY A 234 29.72 9.43 -17.66
CA GLY A 234 29.84 7.98 -17.87
C GLY A 234 29.65 7.16 -16.59
N ALA A 235 30.20 7.63 -15.46
CA ALA A 235 29.98 7.00 -14.15
C ALA A 235 28.51 7.06 -13.70
N LEU A 236 27.84 8.22 -13.86
CA LEU A 236 26.43 8.38 -13.55
C LEU A 236 25.53 7.52 -14.45
N GLN A 237 25.81 7.46 -15.76
CA GLN A 237 25.10 6.57 -16.69
C GLN A 237 25.28 5.10 -16.31
N LYS A 238 26.50 4.67 -15.97
CA LYS A 238 26.78 3.29 -15.53
C LYS A 238 26.03 2.94 -14.24
N ARG A 239 26.02 3.81 -13.22
CA ARG A 239 25.24 3.60 -11.98
C ARG A 239 23.73 3.60 -12.25
N MET A 240 23.25 4.50 -13.11
CA MET A 240 21.84 4.56 -13.50
C MET A 240 21.38 3.25 -14.18
N THR A 241 22.14 2.74 -15.15
CA THR A 241 21.84 1.46 -15.82
C THR A 241 21.82 0.31 -14.81
N HIS A 242 22.81 0.25 -13.90
CA HIS A 242 22.86 -0.77 -12.85
C HIS A 242 21.62 -0.74 -11.94
N LEU A 243 21.25 0.44 -11.43
CA LEU A 243 20.06 0.63 -10.59
C LEU A 243 18.75 0.25 -11.31
N LEU A 244 18.64 0.53 -12.61
CA LEU A 244 17.47 0.16 -13.42
C LEU A 244 17.33 -1.36 -13.59
N VAL A 245 18.45 -2.09 -13.77
CA VAL A 245 18.43 -3.56 -13.81
C VAL A 245 18.05 -4.14 -12.44
N GLN A 246 18.54 -3.55 -11.33
CA GLN A 246 18.13 -3.94 -9.98
C GLN A 246 16.62 -3.75 -9.75
N ASP A 247 16.03 -2.63 -10.17
CA ASP A 247 14.58 -2.38 -10.05
C ASP A 247 13.78 -3.36 -10.92
N ASP A 248 14.19 -3.66 -12.16
CA ASP A 248 13.52 -4.67 -12.99
C ASP A 248 13.53 -6.05 -12.33
N MET A 249 14.69 -6.52 -11.83
CA MET A 249 14.79 -7.81 -11.12
C MET A 249 13.87 -7.85 -9.89
N PHE A 250 13.85 -6.78 -9.10
CA PHE A 250 13.01 -6.64 -7.91
C PHE A 250 11.50 -6.73 -8.22
N TRP A 251 11.04 -6.09 -9.31
CA TRP A 251 9.62 -6.14 -9.71
C TRP A 251 9.24 -7.42 -10.44
N ARG A 252 10.14 -7.96 -11.28
CA ARG A 252 9.97 -9.26 -11.95
C ARG A 252 9.78 -10.40 -10.96
N GLN A 253 10.61 -10.45 -9.90
CA GLN A 253 10.50 -11.46 -8.83
C GLN A 253 9.13 -11.40 -8.10
N ARG A 254 8.57 -10.19 -7.92
CA ARG A 254 7.25 -9.95 -7.32
C ARG A 254 6.08 -10.26 -8.26
N ALA A 255 6.25 -9.98 -9.54
CA ALA A 255 5.25 -10.29 -10.56
C ALA A 255 5.12 -11.81 -10.83
N LYS A 256 6.18 -12.60 -10.57
CA LYS A 256 6.25 -14.05 -10.87
C LYS A 256 5.89 -14.38 -12.34
N THR A 257 6.21 -13.44 -13.25
CA THR A 257 5.93 -13.55 -14.68
C THR A 257 7.18 -14.02 -15.41
N HIS A 258 7.22 -15.31 -15.77
CA HIS A 258 8.44 -15.97 -16.28
C HIS A 258 8.54 -15.99 -17.83
N TRP A 259 7.45 -15.65 -18.54
CA TRP A 259 7.38 -15.66 -20.00
C TRP A 259 7.87 -14.37 -20.66
N TYR A 260 7.95 -13.26 -19.91
CA TYR A 260 8.43 -11.97 -20.42
C TYR A 260 9.96 -11.91 -20.38
N LYS A 261 10.58 -12.55 -21.38
CA LYS A 261 12.01 -12.39 -21.69
C LYS A 261 12.14 -11.37 -22.83
N ASP A 262 13.14 -10.51 -22.72
CA ASP A 262 13.70 -9.73 -23.83
C ASP A 262 12.77 -8.66 -24.47
N GLY A 263 12.32 -7.71 -23.64
CA GLY A 263 11.74 -6.43 -24.08
C GLY A 263 12.32 -5.25 -23.29
N ASP A 264 11.95 -4.02 -23.66
CA ASP A 264 12.28 -2.80 -22.89
C ASP A 264 11.91 -2.97 -21.40
N LEU A 265 12.66 -2.29 -20.51
CA LEU A 265 12.53 -2.35 -19.05
C LEU A 265 11.15 -1.85 -18.55
N ASN A 266 10.12 -2.67 -18.74
CA ASN A 266 8.72 -2.34 -18.51
C ASN A 266 8.34 -2.57 -17.04
N THR A 267 9.03 -1.86 -16.14
CA THR A 267 8.78 -1.90 -14.70
C THR A 267 7.32 -1.56 -14.39
N ARG A 268 6.67 -0.70 -15.18
CA ARG A 268 5.23 -0.37 -15.08
C ARG A 268 4.32 -1.59 -15.20
N PHE A 269 4.58 -2.51 -16.14
CA PHE A 269 3.85 -3.77 -16.26
C PHE A 269 4.07 -4.67 -15.04
N PHE A 270 5.32 -4.81 -14.57
CA PHE A 270 5.63 -5.63 -13.40
C PHE A 270 5.06 -5.04 -12.10
N HIS A 271 5.09 -3.71 -11.91
CA HIS A 271 4.43 -3.00 -10.81
C HIS A 271 2.92 -3.29 -10.77
N ALA A 272 2.24 -3.15 -11.91
CA ALA A 272 0.80 -3.40 -12.02
C ALA A 272 0.47 -4.88 -11.74
N SER A 273 1.26 -5.80 -12.31
CA SER A 273 1.11 -7.25 -12.12
C SER A 273 1.33 -7.66 -10.66
N ALA A 274 2.40 -7.17 -10.02
CA ALA A 274 2.69 -7.42 -8.61
C ALA A 274 1.61 -6.85 -7.68
N THR A 275 1.08 -5.67 -8.00
CA THR A 275 -0.02 -5.03 -7.25
C THR A 275 -1.32 -5.83 -7.37
N SER A 276 -1.66 -6.28 -8.59
CA SER A 276 -2.81 -7.15 -8.84
C SER A 276 -2.68 -8.49 -8.09
N ARG A 277 -1.53 -9.16 -8.19
CA ARG A 277 -1.25 -10.40 -7.44
C ARG A 277 -1.33 -10.21 -5.93
N LYS A 278 -0.83 -9.08 -5.39
CA LYS A 278 -0.96 -8.75 -3.96
C LYS A 278 -2.43 -8.57 -3.52
N LYS A 279 -3.30 -8.06 -4.40
CA LYS A 279 -4.73 -7.93 -4.15
C LYS A 279 -5.45 -9.28 -4.21
N VAL A 280 -5.17 -10.11 -5.22
CA VAL A 280 -5.78 -11.44 -5.39
C VAL A 280 -5.33 -12.42 -4.32
N ASN A 281 -4.04 -12.44 -3.97
CA ASN A 281 -3.47 -13.34 -2.97
C ASN A 281 -3.65 -12.83 -1.52
N ARG A 282 -4.48 -11.80 -1.29
CA ARG A 282 -4.81 -11.34 0.06
C ARG A 282 -5.84 -12.29 0.66
N ILE A 283 -5.39 -13.20 1.52
CA ILE A 283 -6.27 -13.94 2.43
C ILE A 283 -6.94 -12.90 3.34
N SER A 284 -8.26 -12.78 3.24
CA SER A 284 -9.09 -11.83 3.99
C SER A 284 -9.76 -12.46 5.21
N PHE A 285 -10.00 -13.77 5.15
CA PHE A 285 -10.45 -14.62 6.25
C PHE A 285 -10.05 -16.07 5.95
N LEU A 286 -10.12 -16.92 6.97
CA LEU A 286 -10.22 -18.37 6.83
C LEU A 286 -11.48 -18.84 7.55
N GLU A 287 -12.04 -19.98 7.15
CA GLU A 287 -13.14 -20.65 7.85
C GLU A 287 -12.55 -21.80 8.68
N ASP A 288 -12.95 -21.93 9.94
CA ASP A 288 -12.55 -23.03 10.82
C ASP A 288 -13.37 -24.31 10.56
N ALA A 289 -13.06 -25.39 11.28
CA ALA A 289 -13.78 -26.66 11.16
C ALA A 289 -15.28 -26.58 11.53
N ASN A 290 -15.72 -25.51 12.21
CA ASN A 290 -17.11 -25.24 12.59
C ASN A 290 -17.82 -24.28 11.61
N GLY A 291 -17.12 -23.81 10.57
CA GLY A 291 -17.62 -22.81 9.61
C GLY A 291 -17.56 -21.36 10.11
N LEU A 292 -16.87 -21.08 11.22
CA LEU A 292 -16.68 -19.73 11.74
C LEU A 292 -15.60 -19.00 10.93
N ARG A 293 -15.92 -17.79 10.49
CA ARG A 293 -14.97 -16.91 9.76
C ARG A 293 -14.03 -16.20 10.72
N ILE A 294 -12.75 -16.50 10.58
CA ILE A 294 -11.65 -15.91 11.32
C ILE A 294 -10.94 -14.88 10.44
N THR A 295 -10.93 -13.62 10.86
CA THR A 295 -10.41 -12.46 10.09
C THR A 295 -9.12 -11.86 10.66
N ASP A 296 -8.75 -12.21 11.90
CA ASP A 296 -7.54 -11.72 12.55
C ASP A 296 -6.31 -12.58 12.19
N ASN A 297 -5.12 -11.98 12.18
CA ASN A 297 -3.90 -12.70 11.77
C ASN A 297 -3.52 -13.85 12.73
N PRO A 298 -3.56 -13.70 14.08
CA PRO A 298 -3.31 -14.81 15.00
C PRO A 298 -4.24 -16.00 14.78
N GLY A 299 -5.55 -15.77 14.70
CA GLY A 299 -6.56 -16.80 14.47
C GLY A 299 -6.40 -17.48 13.11
N MET A 300 -6.19 -16.72 12.03
CA MET A 300 -5.92 -17.31 10.71
C MET A 300 -4.65 -18.18 10.70
N CYS A 301 -3.60 -17.80 11.44
CA CYS A 301 -2.41 -18.64 11.61
C CYS A 301 -2.69 -19.95 12.35
N LEU A 302 -3.60 -19.94 13.34
CA LEU A 302 -4.02 -21.15 14.06
C LEU A 302 -4.84 -22.07 13.14
N VAL A 303 -5.88 -21.56 12.47
CA VAL A 303 -6.70 -22.34 11.52
C VAL A 303 -5.84 -23.00 10.45
N ALA A 304 -4.89 -22.27 9.87
CA ALA A 304 -3.97 -22.83 8.86
C ALA A 304 -3.04 -23.91 9.44
N LYS A 305 -2.51 -23.69 10.66
CA LYS A 305 -1.65 -24.66 11.35
C LYS A 305 -2.42 -25.96 11.64
N ASP A 306 -3.62 -25.84 12.20
CA ASP A 306 -4.39 -26.98 12.66
C ASP A 306 -4.92 -27.80 11.47
N TYR A 307 -5.38 -27.14 10.39
CA TYR A 307 -5.69 -27.80 9.11
C TYR A 307 -4.53 -28.65 8.57
N PHE A 308 -3.31 -28.12 8.52
CA PHE A 308 -2.16 -28.88 8.02
C PHE A 308 -1.70 -29.97 8.99
N ASN A 309 -1.81 -29.75 10.30
CA ASN A 309 -1.55 -30.80 11.30
C ASN A 309 -2.51 -31.98 11.12
N GLU A 310 -3.80 -31.73 10.92
CA GLU A 310 -4.81 -32.76 10.67
C GLU A 310 -4.62 -33.45 9.32
N LEU A 311 -4.35 -32.69 8.25
CA LEU A 311 -4.13 -33.22 6.89
C LEU A 311 -2.95 -34.20 6.84
N PHE A 312 -1.87 -33.91 7.56
CA PHE A 312 -0.69 -34.77 7.65
C PHE A 312 -0.69 -35.70 8.88
N HIS A 313 -1.73 -35.68 9.72
CA HIS A 313 -1.85 -36.63 10.82
C HIS A 313 -2.07 -38.03 10.26
N LYS A 314 -1.38 -39.03 10.83
CA LYS A 314 -1.64 -40.43 10.48
C LYS A 314 -3.08 -40.78 10.86
N GLN A 315 -3.92 -41.03 9.85
CA GLN A 315 -5.27 -41.53 10.06
C GLN A 315 -5.25 -43.06 10.21
N ASN A 316 -5.84 -43.55 11.30
CA ASN A 316 -6.02 -44.98 11.57
C ASN A 316 -7.14 -45.55 10.67
N SER A 317 -6.80 -45.75 9.40
CA SER A 317 -7.66 -46.33 8.37
C SER A 317 -7.17 -47.76 8.05
N VAL A 318 -8.09 -48.72 8.00
CA VAL A 318 -7.78 -50.09 7.55
C VAL A 318 -7.70 -50.05 6.02
N ARG A 319 -6.48 -50.09 5.48
CA ARG A 319 -6.23 -49.97 4.03
C ARG A 319 -6.04 -51.31 3.33
N ASP A 320 -5.80 -52.37 4.08
CA ASP A 320 -5.45 -53.70 3.58
C ASP A 320 -6.45 -54.25 2.55
N PRO A 321 -7.80 -54.12 2.71
CA PRO A 321 -8.77 -54.58 1.71
C PRO A 321 -8.69 -53.85 0.36
N VAL A 322 -8.18 -52.62 0.33
CA VAL A 322 -7.99 -51.83 -0.89
C VAL A 322 -6.63 -52.14 -1.51
N ILE A 323 -5.60 -52.34 -0.69
CA ILE A 323 -4.26 -52.71 -1.17
C ILE A 323 -4.27 -54.15 -1.73
N SER A 324 -5.02 -55.07 -1.12
CA SER A 324 -5.09 -56.48 -1.54
C SER A 324 -5.76 -56.72 -2.90
N VAL A 325 -6.46 -55.73 -3.46
CA VAL A 325 -7.05 -55.81 -4.81
C VAL A 325 -6.18 -55.13 -5.89
N ILE A 326 -5.06 -54.51 -5.50
CA ILE A 326 -4.09 -53.94 -6.43
C ILE A 326 -3.06 -55.01 -6.75
N SER A 327 -3.02 -55.46 -8.02
CA SER A 327 -1.99 -56.38 -8.49
C SER A 327 -0.59 -55.78 -8.32
N THR A 328 0.34 -56.54 -7.76
CA THR A 328 1.74 -56.10 -7.60
C THR A 328 2.39 -55.89 -8.97
N THR A 329 2.68 -54.64 -9.32
CA THR A 329 3.34 -54.25 -10.57
C THR A 329 4.79 -53.78 -10.39
N ILE A 330 5.20 -53.50 -9.15
CA ILE A 330 6.56 -53.10 -8.79
C ILE A 330 7.38 -54.39 -8.57
N LEU A 331 8.47 -54.56 -9.30
CA LEU A 331 9.36 -55.71 -9.15
C LEU A 331 10.26 -55.56 -7.93
N GLU A 332 10.88 -56.66 -7.49
CA GLU A 332 11.82 -56.64 -6.37
C GLU A 332 13.00 -55.69 -6.64
N SER A 333 13.53 -55.69 -7.87
CA SER A 333 14.56 -54.75 -8.34
C SER A 333 14.14 -53.27 -8.32
N ASP A 334 12.85 -53.01 -8.52
CA ASP A 334 12.31 -51.65 -8.47
C ASP A 334 12.15 -51.21 -7.00
N ASN A 335 11.75 -52.13 -6.13
CA ASN A 335 11.63 -51.89 -4.70
C ASN A 335 13.00 -51.71 -4.02
N GLU A 336 14.03 -52.46 -4.44
CA GLU A 336 15.42 -52.25 -4.04
C GLU A 336 15.90 -50.82 -4.40
N GLN A 337 15.58 -50.32 -5.60
CA GLN A 337 15.90 -48.95 -6.00
C GLN A 337 15.08 -47.91 -5.21
N LEU A 338 13.77 -48.10 -5.06
CA LEU A 338 12.87 -47.17 -4.37
C LEU A 338 13.13 -47.06 -2.85
N THR A 339 13.76 -48.08 -2.25
CA THR A 339 14.12 -48.11 -0.83
C THR A 339 15.62 -47.84 -0.57
N ALA A 340 16.41 -47.64 -1.62
CA ALA A 340 17.83 -47.33 -1.50
C ALA A 340 18.07 -46.00 -0.75
N PRO A 341 19.17 -45.88 0.03
CA PRO A 341 19.53 -44.62 0.66
C PRO A 341 19.90 -43.56 -0.40
N PHE A 342 19.34 -42.36 -0.27
CA PHE A 342 19.64 -41.23 -1.16
C PHE A 342 21.16 -40.93 -1.21
N THR A 343 21.68 -40.83 -2.42
CA THR A 343 23.05 -40.40 -2.69
C THR A 343 23.18 -38.87 -2.66
N LYS A 344 24.42 -38.39 -2.53
CA LYS A 344 24.73 -36.96 -2.63
C LYS A 344 24.47 -36.42 -4.03
N GLU A 345 24.66 -37.26 -5.03
CA GLU A 345 24.50 -36.98 -6.45
C GLU A 345 23.02 -36.79 -6.81
N GLU A 346 22.13 -37.68 -6.36
CA GLU A 346 20.68 -37.53 -6.50
C GLU A 346 20.17 -36.28 -5.77
N PHE A 347 20.64 -36.02 -4.55
CA PHE A 347 20.29 -34.80 -3.82
C PHE A 347 20.73 -33.54 -4.59
N LYS A 348 21.92 -33.57 -5.19
CA LYS A 348 22.45 -32.49 -6.01
C LYS A 348 21.60 -32.29 -7.27
N GLU A 349 21.29 -33.36 -8.00
CA GLU A 349 20.49 -33.30 -9.21
C GLU A 349 19.07 -32.78 -8.93
N ALA A 350 18.39 -33.33 -7.91
CA ALA A 350 17.08 -32.87 -7.47
C ALA A 350 17.12 -31.37 -7.10
N LEU A 351 18.11 -30.94 -6.30
CA LEU A 351 18.26 -29.54 -5.88
C LEU A 351 18.45 -28.58 -7.07
N PHE A 352 19.29 -28.95 -8.05
CA PHE A 352 19.58 -28.10 -9.22
C PHE A 352 18.57 -28.24 -10.38
N SER A 353 17.71 -29.26 -10.38
CA SER A 353 16.58 -29.39 -11.32
C SER A 353 15.47 -28.35 -11.06
N MET A 354 15.38 -27.82 -9.83
CA MET A 354 14.41 -26.81 -9.47
C MET A 354 14.72 -25.45 -10.14
N GLN A 355 13.69 -24.82 -10.70
CA GLN A 355 13.85 -23.49 -11.29
C GLN A 355 14.27 -22.47 -10.23
N SER A 356 15.27 -21.65 -10.55
CA SER A 356 15.94 -20.70 -9.63
C SER A 356 15.05 -19.68 -8.93
N ASP A 357 13.83 -19.45 -9.43
CA ASP A 357 12.82 -18.54 -8.86
C ASP A 357 11.61 -19.26 -8.23
N LYS A 358 11.68 -20.59 -8.06
CA LYS A 358 10.67 -21.39 -7.35
C LYS A 358 11.19 -21.84 -5.99
N CYS A 359 10.26 -21.99 -5.06
CA CYS A 359 10.46 -22.75 -3.84
C CYS A 359 10.33 -24.25 -4.21
N PRO A 360 11.02 -25.16 -3.51
CA PRO A 360 10.58 -26.55 -3.39
C PRO A 360 9.10 -26.65 -3.00
#